data_AF-A0AA47MPP6-F1
#
_entry.id   AF-A0AA47MPP6-F1
#
_cell.length_a   1.000
_cell.length_b   1.000
_cell.length_c   1.000
_cell.angle_alpha   90.00
_cell.angle_beta   90.00
_cell.angle_gamma   90.00
#
_symmetry.space_group_name_H-M   'P 1'
#
loop_
_entity.id
_entity.type
_entity.pdbx_description
1 polymer ?
#
loop_
_entity_poly.entity_id
_entity_poly.type
_entity_poly.pdbx_seq_one_letter_code
_entity_poly.pdbx_strand_id
1 'polypeptide(L)'
;MDILHTRCRVEKSFREACIIALSETWLEDSVPDEEVSLDNFTIIRADRTRDSGKERGGGVCVYINNRWCNNIKIHNRVCTPDIEMLTLLLRPYYLPREFPTVVISCVYIPPGINTNTAAELAAHYVHTMLSKYPDAPVLIMGDFNSCNLDCVLPSFEQYVDVPTRREKVLDLCYGNINNAYTAHVQPPIGAADHNIVFLLLQYKQLLKRDKPATYSITQWSEDTTVQLQGSLACTDWSIFDGDLDIKTDAVVTCTHTEKGSRKLYRANGLYLQHTSRHTLLHR
;
A
#
# COMPACT_ATOMS: atom_id res chain seq x y z
N MET A 1 9.65 20.71 -11.16
CA MET A 1 10.03 19.59 -10.25
C MET A 1 10.76 20.06 -8.99
N ASP A 2 11.63 21.06 -9.03
CA ASP A 2 12.44 21.53 -7.87
C ASP A 2 11.64 21.88 -6.61
N ILE A 3 10.46 22.48 -6.76
CA ILE A 3 9.61 22.83 -5.62
C ILE A 3 9.05 21.57 -4.98
N LEU A 4 8.64 20.57 -5.77
CA LEU A 4 8.20 19.27 -5.25
C LEU A 4 9.34 18.57 -4.51
N HIS A 5 10.55 18.60 -5.09
CA HIS A 5 11.76 18.10 -4.45
C HIS A 5 12.01 18.78 -3.09
N THR A 6 11.82 20.09 -3.01
CA THR A 6 11.98 20.85 -1.77
C THR A 6 10.91 20.46 -0.74
N ARG A 7 9.65 20.33 -1.16
CA ARG A 7 8.54 19.89 -0.29
C ARG A 7 8.77 18.50 0.27
N CYS A 8 9.22 17.54 -0.54
CA CYS A 8 9.57 16.19 -0.08
C CYS A 8 10.71 16.18 0.96
N ARG A 9 11.62 17.16 0.92
CA ARG A 9 12.68 17.30 1.94
C ARG A 9 12.19 17.92 3.23
N VAL A 10 11.42 19.00 3.15
CA VAL A 10 11.05 19.81 4.31
C VAL A 10 9.78 19.29 4.99
N GLU A 11 8.79 18.86 4.23
CA GLU A 11 7.45 18.55 4.73
C GLU A 11 7.23 17.05 4.90
N LYS A 12 6.81 16.69 6.12
CA LYS A 12 6.56 15.30 6.50
C LYS A 12 5.45 14.66 5.66
N SER A 13 4.39 15.40 5.34
CA SER A 13 3.26 14.92 4.53
C SER A 13 3.69 14.42 3.15
N PHE A 14 4.56 15.18 2.47
CA PHE A 14 5.11 14.77 1.17
C PHE A 14 6.12 13.64 1.32
N ARG A 15 7.01 13.71 2.32
CA ARG A 15 8.07 12.70 2.53
C ARG A 15 7.52 11.32 2.88
N GLU A 16 6.40 11.27 3.60
CA GLU A 16 5.76 10.04 4.06
C GLU A 16 4.58 9.60 3.19
N ALA A 17 4.25 10.35 2.14
CA ALA A 17 3.25 9.94 1.17
C ALA A 17 3.68 8.59 0.55
N CYS A 18 2.75 7.63 0.52
CA CYS A 18 2.99 6.33 -0.12
C CYS A 18 3.11 6.48 -1.64
N ILE A 19 2.28 7.34 -2.21
CA ILE A 19 2.13 7.60 -3.63
C ILE A 19 1.97 9.09 -3.84
N ILE A 20 2.62 9.64 -4.87
CA ILE A 20 2.35 10.97 -5.39
C ILE A 20 2.03 10.82 -6.88
N ALA A 21 0.83 11.19 -7.29
CA ALA A 21 0.40 11.14 -8.70
C ALA A 21 0.32 12.57 -9.25
N LEU A 22 0.86 12.78 -10.44
CA LEU A 22 0.91 14.07 -11.13
C LEU A 22 0.34 13.91 -12.54
N SER A 23 -0.57 14.80 -12.91
CA SER A 23 -1.04 15.04 -14.28
C SER A 23 -0.37 16.29 -14.84
N GLU A 24 -0.33 16.42 -16.17
CA GLU A 24 0.33 17.51 -16.88
C GLU A 24 1.77 17.71 -16.41
N THR A 25 2.60 16.68 -16.56
CA THR A 25 4.01 16.73 -16.15
C THR A 25 4.87 17.55 -17.10
N TRP A 26 4.42 17.72 -18.35
CA TRP A 26 5.19 18.35 -19.44
C TRP A 26 6.55 17.69 -19.68
N LEU A 27 6.71 16.43 -19.26
CA LEU A 27 7.92 15.66 -19.48
C LEU A 27 7.90 15.01 -20.86
N GLU A 28 9.10 14.83 -21.40
CA GLU A 28 9.35 14.16 -22.67
C GLU A 28 10.39 13.07 -22.44
N ASP A 29 10.40 12.05 -23.30
CA ASP A 29 11.40 10.96 -23.31
C ASP A 29 12.86 11.46 -23.33
N SER A 30 13.08 12.70 -23.79
CA SER A 30 14.39 13.36 -23.79
C SER A 30 14.91 13.74 -22.41
N VAL A 31 14.01 13.93 -21.44
CA VAL A 31 14.34 14.29 -20.05
C VAL A 31 14.73 13.01 -19.29
N PRO A 32 15.96 12.89 -18.77
CA PRO A 32 16.37 11.75 -17.95
C PRO A 32 15.57 11.67 -16.64
N ASP A 33 15.30 10.45 -16.17
CA ASP A 33 14.59 10.25 -14.89
C ASP A 33 15.37 10.80 -13.70
N GLU A 34 16.71 10.88 -13.79
CA GLU A 34 17.58 11.45 -12.76
C GLU A 34 17.26 12.93 -12.48
N GLU A 35 16.91 13.70 -13.51
CA GLU A 35 16.60 15.14 -13.39
C GLU A 35 15.29 15.39 -12.63
N VAL A 36 14.41 14.40 -12.63
CA VAL A 36 13.08 14.47 -12.01
C VAL A 36 12.94 13.52 -10.82
N SER A 37 14.06 12.93 -10.38
CA SER A 37 14.10 12.00 -9.27
C SER A 37 13.80 12.70 -7.93
N LEU A 38 13.18 11.96 -7.01
CA LEU A 38 12.89 12.41 -5.65
C LEU A 38 13.52 11.45 -4.65
N ASP A 39 14.13 12.01 -3.61
CA ASP A 39 14.80 11.22 -2.56
C ASP A 39 13.83 10.18 -1.93
N ASN A 40 14.16 8.89 -2.02
CA ASN A 40 13.36 7.73 -1.56
C ASN A 40 12.08 7.44 -2.35
N PHE A 41 11.93 7.97 -3.55
CA PHE A 41 10.82 7.60 -4.44
C PHE A 41 11.36 6.97 -5.73
N THR A 42 10.62 5.98 -6.23
CA THR A 42 10.78 5.49 -7.60
C THR A 42 9.77 6.21 -8.49
N ILE A 43 10.25 6.85 -9.55
CA ILE A 43 9.41 7.50 -10.55
C ILE A 43 8.97 6.49 -11.62
N ILE A 44 7.69 6.51 -11.98
CA ILE A 44 7.17 5.82 -13.16
C ILE A 44 6.30 6.81 -13.92
N ARG A 45 6.62 7.02 -15.19
CA ARG A 45 5.93 7.99 -16.04
C ARG A 45 5.33 7.37 -17.31
N ALA A 46 4.36 8.07 -17.85
CA ALA A 46 3.85 7.91 -19.20
C ALA A 46 3.80 9.31 -19.83
N ASP A 47 4.85 9.65 -20.56
CA ASP A 47 4.97 10.92 -21.25
C ASP A 47 4.01 10.98 -22.44
N ARG A 48 3.58 12.18 -22.82
CA ARG A 48 2.63 12.33 -23.93
C ARG A 48 3.31 11.94 -25.24
N THR A 49 2.64 11.07 -26.02
CA THR A 49 3.03 10.72 -27.38
C THR A 49 2.20 11.50 -28.41
N ARG A 50 2.63 11.39 -29.68
CA ARG A 50 1.90 11.94 -30.83
C ARG A 50 0.49 11.35 -30.99
N ASP A 51 0.22 10.20 -30.39
CA ASP A 51 -1.07 9.51 -30.45
C ASP A 51 -2.18 10.30 -29.75
N SER A 52 -1.83 11.22 -28.84
CA SER A 52 -2.77 12.19 -28.26
C SER A 52 -3.35 13.17 -29.28
N GLY A 53 -2.72 13.34 -30.44
CA GLY A 53 -3.07 14.38 -31.41
C GLY A 53 -2.89 15.81 -30.88
N LYS A 54 -2.14 16.00 -29.79
CA LYS A 54 -1.93 17.31 -29.13
C LYS A 54 -0.46 17.70 -29.12
N GLU A 55 -0.22 18.99 -29.33
CA GLU A 55 1.14 19.53 -29.48
C GLU A 55 1.73 20.09 -28.17
N ARG A 56 0.90 20.33 -27.14
CA ARG A 56 1.34 21.01 -25.90
C ARG A 56 0.75 20.42 -24.64
N GLY A 57 1.60 20.14 -23.65
CA GLY A 57 1.22 19.69 -22.31
C GLY A 57 1.11 18.19 -22.16
N GLY A 58 0.39 17.77 -21.12
CA GLY A 58 0.12 16.36 -20.82
C GLY A 58 1.27 15.63 -20.14
N GLY A 59 1.22 14.30 -20.25
CA GLY A 59 2.04 13.38 -19.49
C GLY A 59 1.46 13.14 -18.10
N VAL A 60 1.60 11.91 -17.63
CA VAL A 60 1.25 11.51 -16.26
C VAL A 60 2.44 10.82 -15.60
N CYS A 61 2.60 11.02 -14.30
CA CYS A 61 3.68 10.44 -13.53
C CYS A 61 3.21 10.01 -12.14
N VAL A 62 3.73 8.89 -11.67
CA VAL A 62 3.49 8.37 -10.33
C VAL A 62 4.83 8.13 -9.65
N TYR A 63 5.02 8.75 -8.49
CA TYR A 63 6.11 8.46 -7.57
C TYR A 63 5.65 7.47 -6.52
N ILE A 64 6.40 6.38 -6.34
CA ILE A 64 6.15 5.35 -5.33
C ILE A 64 7.22 5.45 -4.24
N ASN A 65 6.79 5.56 -2.99
CA ASN A 65 7.73 5.63 -1.87
C ASN A 65 8.39 4.27 -1.64
N ASN A 66 9.72 4.25 -1.70
CA ASN A 66 10.52 3.03 -1.59
C ASN A 66 10.39 2.38 -0.20
N ARG A 67 9.94 3.12 0.82
CA ARG A 67 9.65 2.59 2.16
C ARG A 67 8.30 1.88 2.25
N TRP A 68 7.40 2.11 1.29
CA TRP A 68 6.07 1.53 1.25
C TRP A 68 5.98 0.35 0.29
N CYS A 69 6.56 0.47 -0.91
CA CYS A 69 6.49 -0.55 -1.95
C CYS A 69 7.72 -0.50 -2.86
N ASN A 70 8.32 -1.67 -3.15
CA ASN A 70 9.34 -1.83 -4.19
C ASN A 70 8.93 -2.80 -5.32
N ASN A 71 7.87 -3.58 -5.11
CA ASN A 71 7.35 -4.51 -6.11
C ASN A 71 6.33 -3.77 -6.97
N ILE A 72 6.82 -3.21 -8.07
CA ILE A 72 6.08 -2.36 -8.98
C ILE A 72 6.07 -3.04 -10.34
N LYS A 73 4.89 -3.22 -10.93
CA LYS A 73 4.73 -3.68 -12.31
C LYS A 73 3.86 -2.69 -13.07
N ILE A 74 4.35 -2.22 -14.21
CA ILE A 74 3.56 -1.39 -15.11
C ILE A 74 2.56 -2.29 -15.82
N HIS A 75 1.27 -1.99 -15.68
CA HIS A 75 0.23 -2.72 -16.40
C HIS A 75 0.04 -2.15 -17.80
N ASN A 76 -0.20 -0.85 -17.91
CA ASN A 76 -0.31 -0.17 -19.19
C ASN A 76 0.08 1.32 -19.09
N ARG A 77 0.53 1.84 -20.24
CA ARG A 77 0.66 3.25 -20.55
C ARG A 77 -0.27 3.52 -21.72
N VAL A 78 -1.18 4.47 -21.56
CA VAL A 78 -2.19 4.80 -22.56
C VAL A 78 -2.05 6.28 -22.88
N CYS A 79 -1.97 6.59 -24.17
CA CYS A 79 -1.97 7.95 -24.67
C CYS A 79 -2.89 7.98 -25.89
N THR A 80 -4.07 8.59 -25.74
CA THR A 80 -5.03 8.79 -26.82
C THR A 80 -5.51 10.24 -26.81
N PRO A 81 -6.26 10.70 -27.83
CA PRO A 81 -6.80 12.04 -27.83
C PRO A 81 -7.75 12.35 -26.67
N ASP A 82 -8.36 11.30 -26.11
CA ASP A 82 -9.38 11.37 -25.06
C ASP A 82 -8.82 11.10 -23.66
N ILE A 83 -7.77 10.29 -23.52
CA ILE A 83 -7.24 9.91 -22.21
C ILE A 83 -5.73 9.64 -22.24
N GLU A 84 -5.05 10.15 -21.22
CA GLU A 84 -3.68 9.77 -20.88
C GLU A 84 -3.69 9.06 -19.53
N MET A 85 -3.16 7.85 -19.46
CA MET A 85 -3.26 7.02 -18.26
C MET A 85 -2.04 6.14 -18.04
N LEU A 86 -1.61 6.05 -16.79
CA LEU A 86 -0.59 5.13 -16.31
C LEU A 86 -1.20 4.23 -15.22
N THR A 87 -1.27 2.93 -15.46
CA THR A 87 -1.72 1.97 -14.45
C THR A 87 -0.57 1.11 -13.94
N LEU A 88 -0.45 1.04 -12.62
CA LEU A 88 0.55 0.27 -11.90
C LEU A 88 -0.11 -0.80 -11.04
N LEU A 89 0.55 -1.95 -10.98
CA LEU A 89 0.30 -3.03 -10.04
C LEU A 89 1.38 -2.96 -8.96
N LEU A 90 0.95 -2.72 -7.74
CA LEU A 90 1.83 -2.53 -6.59
C LEU A 90 1.62 -3.66 -5.59
N ARG A 91 2.71 -4.17 -5.00
CA ARG A 91 2.64 -5.08 -3.86
C ARG A 91 3.43 -4.50 -2.69
N PRO A 92 2.79 -3.65 -1.87
CA PRO A 92 3.41 -3.07 -0.67
C PRO A 92 3.90 -4.13 0.31
N TYR A 93 4.88 -3.78 1.15
CA TYR A 93 5.49 -4.71 2.12
C TYR A 93 4.48 -5.30 3.10
N TYR A 94 3.47 -4.53 3.50
CA TYR A 94 2.47 -4.90 4.50
C TYR A 94 1.07 -5.08 3.90
N LEU A 95 0.97 -5.45 2.62
CA LEU A 95 -0.32 -5.75 2.00
C LEU A 95 -0.90 -7.04 2.62
N PRO A 96 -2.17 -7.02 3.11
CA PRO A 96 -2.86 -8.22 3.59
C PRO A 96 -2.83 -9.35 2.55
N ARG A 97 -2.76 -10.60 3.02
CA ARG A 97 -2.57 -11.78 2.15
C ARG A 97 -3.75 -11.99 1.20
N GLU A 98 -4.93 -11.54 1.61
CA GLU A 98 -6.18 -11.57 0.85
C GLU A 98 -6.07 -10.72 -0.43
N PHE A 99 -5.24 -9.68 -0.43
CA PHE A 99 -5.08 -8.81 -1.58
C PHE A 99 -3.88 -9.25 -2.45
N PRO A 100 -4.11 -9.58 -3.73
CA PRO A 100 -3.02 -10.00 -4.61
C PRO A 100 -2.09 -8.83 -4.94
N THR A 101 -2.64 -7.63 -5.09
CA THR A 101 -1.94 -6.40 -5.47
C THR A 101 -2.86 -5.20 -5.21
N VAL A 102 -2.29 -4.01 -5.13
CA VAL A 102 -3.02 -2.73 -5.20
C VAL A 102 -2.86 -2.20 -6.61
N VAL A 103 -3.96 -1.82 -7.25
CA VAL A 103 -3.98 -1.21 -8.58
C VAL A 103 -4.09 0.29 -8.43
N ILE A 104 -3.18 1.04 -9.05
CA ILE A 104 -3.21 2.50 -9.07
C ILE A 104 -3.22 2.97 -10.52
N SER A 105 -4.21 3.77 -10.90
CA SER A 105 -4.29 4.41 -12.21
C SER A 105 -4.20 5.92 -12.05
N CYS A 106 -3.14 6.53 -12.58
CA CYS A 106 -3.05 7.98 -12.74
C CYS A 106 -3.63 8.37 -14.10
N VAL A 107 -4.59 9.28 -14.11
CA VAL A 107 -5.39 9.64 -15.29
C VAL A 107 -5.32 11.14 -15.53
N TYR A 108 -5.16 11.53 -16.79
CA TYR A 108 -5.38 12.88 -17.27
C TYR A 108 -6.36 12.85 -18.44
N ILE A 109 -7.48 13.56 -18.28
CA ILE A 109 -8.49 13.73 -19.32
C ILE A 109 -8.43 15.17 -19.81
N PRO A 110 -8.01 15.42 -21.06
CA PRO A 110 -7.86 16.77 -21.57
C PRO A 110 -9.19 17.55 -21.63
N PRO A 111 -9.17 18.89 -21.52
CA PRO A 111 -10.38 19.69 -21.60
C PRO A 111 -10.99 19.70 -23.01
N GLY A 112 -12.32 19.83 -23.08
CA GLY A 112 -13.05 20.04 -24.35
C GLY A 112 -13.29 18.79 -25.21
N ILE A 113 -12.98 17.60 -24.69
CA ILE A 113 -13.25 16.33 -25.37
C ILE A 113 -14.65 15.78 -25.07
N ASN A 114 -15.02 14.68 -25.73
CA ASN A 114 -16.22 13.92 -25.38
C ASN A 114 -16.00 13.13 -24.07
N THR A 115 -16.62 13.58 -22.99
CA THR A 115 -16.49 13.00 -21.65
C THR A 115 -16.98 11.55 -21.58
N ASN A 116 -17.97 11.17 -22.40
CA ASN A 116 -18.52 9.81 -22.38
C ASN A 116 -17.52 8.81 -22.97
N THR A 117 -16.88 9.16 -24.08
CA THR A 117 -15.85 8.31 -24.70
C THR A 117 -14.66 8.11 -23.76
N ALA A 118 -14.20 9.18 -23.11
CA ALA A 118 -13.11 9.08 -22.13
C ALA A 118 -13.51 8.24 -20.90
N ALA A 119 -14.73 8.40 -20.39
CA ALA A 119 -15.25 7.60 -19.27
C ALA A 119 -15.35 6.11 -19.64
N GLU A 120 -15.87 5.79 -20.82
CA GLU A 120 -15.95 4.41 -21.33
C GLU A 120 -14.57 3.77 -21.51
N LEU A 121 -13.59 4.53 -22.04
CA LEU A 121 -12.21 4.07 -22.15
C LEU A 121 -11.58 3.81 -20.77
N ALA A 122 -11.74 4.74 -19.82
CA ALA A 122 -11.26 4.55 -18.45
C ALA A 122 -11.88 3.28 -17.81
N ALA A 123 -13.20 3.14 -17.91
CA ALA A 123 -13.92 1.97 -17.39
C ALA A 123 -13.47 0.68 -18.06
N HIS A 124 -13.24 0.67 -19.38
CA HIS A 124 -12.74 -0.49 -20.11
C HIS A 124 -11.42 -1.02 -19.53
N TYR A 125 -10.45 -0.12 -19.28
CA TYR A 125 -9.18 -0.52 -18.68
C TYR A 125 -9.34 -1.01 -17.24
N VAL A 126 -10.19 -0.35 -16.44
CA VAL A 126 -10.46 -0.75 -15.05
C VAL A 126 -11.15 -2.12 -14.99
N HIS A 127 -12.14 -2.39 -15.84
CA HIS A 127 -12.81 -3.69 -15.92
C HIS A 127 -11.87 -4.80 -16.39
N THR A 128 -10.96 -4.50 -17.32
CA THR A 128 -9.91 -5.42 -17.75
C THR A 128 -9.01 -5.80 -16.56
N MET A 129 -8.69 -4.84 -15.71
CA MET A 129 -7.93 -5.07 -14.47
C MET A 129 -8.68 -5.91 -13.46
N LEU A 130 -9.94 -5.56 -13.17
CA LEU A 130 -10.77 -6.29 -12.21
C LEU A 130 -11.05 -7.73 -12.68
N SER A 131 -11.15 -7.98 -13.98
CA SER A 131 -11.28 -9.34 -14.53
C SER A 131 -10.06 -10.21 -14.20
N LYS A 132 -8.87 -9.62 -14.13
CA LYS A 132 -7.62 -10.31 -13.81
C LYS A 132 -7.32 -10.37 -12.31
N TYR A 133 -7.76 -9.36 -11.56
CA TYR A 133 -7.53 -9.20 -10.13
C TYR A 133 -8.83 -8.76 -9.43
N PRO A 134 -9.81 -9.66 -9.26
CA PRO A 134 -11.17 -9.30 -8.81
C PRO A 134 -11.21 -8.71 -7.40
N ASP A 135 -10.34 -9.18 -6.50
CA ASP A 135 -10.29 -8.73 -5.11
C ASP A 135 -9.26 -7.62 -4.87
N ALA A 136 -8.61 -7.08 -5.92
CA ALA A 136 -7.60 -6.05 -5.73
C ALA A 136 -8.23 -4.70 -5.34
N PRO A 137 -7.67 -4.00 -4.32
CA PRO A 137 -7.96 -2.60 -4.11
C PRO A 137 -7.53 -1.80 -5.36
N VAL A 138 -8.44 -0.99 -5.89
CA VAL A 138 -8.21 -0.14 -7.05
C VAL A 138 -8.40 1.32 -6.66
N LEU A 139 -7.45 2.16 -7.07
CA LEU A 139 -7.52 3.61 -6.92
C LEU A 139 -7.23 4.28 -8.27
N ILE A 140 -8.14 5.10 -8.74
CA ILE A 140 -8.03 5.85 -9.98
C ILE A 140 -8.01 7.32 -9.58
N MET A 141 -6.97 8.06 -9.96
CA MET A 141 -6.80 9.45 -9.53
C MET A 141 -6.14 10.31 -10.60
N GLY A 142 -6.39 11.61 -10.54
CA GLY A 142 -5.74 12.60 -11.40
C GLY A 142 -6.73 13.68 -11.82
N ASP A 143 -6.45 14.35 -12.94
CA ASP A 143 -7.28 15.45 -13.43
C ASP A 143 -8.26 14.94 -14.50
N PHE A 144 -9.54 14.98 -14.17
CA PHE A 144 -10.63 14.53 -15.04
C PHE A 144 -11.25 15.68 -15.84
N ASN A 145 -10.85 16.92 -15.58
CA ASN A 145 -11.49 18.11 -16.11
C ASN A 145 -13.02 18.06 -15.96
N SER A 146 -13.75 17.83 -17.06
CA SER A 146 -15.23 17.79 -17.06
C SER A 146 -15.82 16.38 -17.06
N CYS A 147 -14.98 15.33 -16.99
CA CYS A 147 -15.40 13.94 -17.03
C CYS A 147 -15.72 13.41 -15.62
N ASN A 148 -16.66 12.48 -15.53
CA ASN A 148 -17.06 11.79 -14.30
C ASN A 148 -17.26 10.30 -14.61
N LEU A 149 -16.90 9.42 -13.66
CA LEU A 149 -16.96 7.97 -13.83
C LEU A 149 -18.16 7.29 -13.14
N ASP A 150 -19.02 8.01 -12.42
CA ASP A 150 -20.12 7.48 -11.61
C ASP A 150 -21.07 6.58 -12.41
N CYS A 151 -21.37 6.95 -13.67
CA CYS A 151 -22.26 6.18 -14.52
C CYS A 151 -21.62 4.89 -15.07
N VAL A 152 -20.30 4.89 -15.30
CA VAL A 152 -19.57 3.77 -15.91
C VAL A 152 -18.95 2.84 -14.86
N LEU A 153 -18.67 3.35 -13.66
CA LEU A 153 -18.11 2.62 -12.52
C LEU A 153 -18.97 2.84 -11.26
N PRO A 154 -20.24 2.36 -11.24
CA PRO A 154 -21.16 2.62 -10.13
C PRO A 154 -20.76 1.94 -8.81
N SER A 155 -19.85 0.96 -8.84
CA SER A 155 -19.31 0.31 -7.65
C SER A 155 -18.12 1.06 -7.03
N PHE A 156 -17.65 2.14 -7.67
CA PHE A 156 -16.55 2.94 -7.16
C PHE A 156 -17.10 4.15 -6.41
N GLU A 157 -16.48 4.46 -5.29
CA GLU A 157 -16.74 5.67 -4.52
C GLU A 157 -15.75 6.76 -4.94
N GLN A 158 -16.26 7.98 -5.16
CA GLN A 158 -15.46 9.17 -5.40
C GLN A 158 -15.13 9.83 -4.03
N TYR A 159 -13.86 10.07 -3.75
CA TYR A 159 -13.38 10.54 -2.43
C TYR A 159 -13.05 12.04 -2.34
N VAL A 160 -13.13 12.80 -3.44
CA VAL A 160 -12.73 14.23 -3.50
C VAL A 160 -13.97 15.09 -3.71
N ASP A 161 -14.41 15.75 -2.64
CA ASP A 161 -15.60 16.61 -2.61
C ASP A 161 -15.26 18.11 -2.46
N VAL A 162 -13.96 18.43 -2.42
CA VAL A 162 -13.41 19.77 -2.16
C VAL A 162 -12.86 20.42 -3.44
N PRO A 163 -13.04 21.75 -3.65
CA PRO A 163 -12.56 22.42 -4.84
C PRO A 163 -11.04 22.32 -5.05
N THR A 164 -10.65 21.88 -6.25
CA THR A 164 -9.24 21.64 -6.62
C THR A 164 -8.72 22.68 -7.60
N ARG A 165 -9.59 23.36 -8.36
CA ARG A 165 -9.23 24.51 -9.19
C ARG A 165 -10.30 25.59 -9.08
N ARG A 166 -9.96 26.71 -8.42
CA ARG A 166 -10.93 27.76 -8.07
C ARG A 166 -12.13 27.14 -7.33
N GLU A 167 -13.34 27.34 -7.83
CA GLU A 167 -14.59 26.79 -7.27
C GLU A 167 -15.00 25.44 -7.88
N LYS A 168 -14.12 24.77 -8.64
CA LYS A 168 -14.42 23.51 -9.32
C LYS A 168 -13.62 22.35 -8.73
N VAL A 169 -14.26 21.18 -8.67
CA VAL A 169 -13.63 19.89 -8.38
C VAL A 169 -13.33 19.22 -9.72
N LEU A 170 -12.07 19.28 -10.15
CA LEU A 170 -11.62 18.69 -11.42
C LEU A 170 -10.70 17.49 -11.19
N ASP A 171 -9.95 17.52 -10.09
CA ASP A 171 -9.08 16.43 -9.70
C ASP A 171 -9.89 15.46 -8.84
N LEU A 172 -10.13 14.27 -9.38
CA LEU A 172 -11.00 13.27 -8.77
C LEU A 172 -10.18 12.06 -8.34
N CYS A 173 -10.68 11.36 -7.33
CA CYS A 173 -10.16 10.07 -6.95
C CYS A 173 -11.30 9.09 -6.73
N TYR A 174 -11.29 7.98 -7.46
CA TYR A 174 -12.26 6.89 -7.36
C TYR A 174 -11.60 5.65 -6.79
N GLY A 175 -12.29 4.90 -5.93
CA GLY A 175 -11.82 3.59 -5.49
C GLY A 175 -12.94 2.62 -5.19
N ASN A 176 -12.63 1.33 -5.18
CA ASN A 176 -13.59 0.24 -4.95
C ASN A 176 -13.74 -0.13 -3.46
N ILE A 177 -13.20 0.67 -2.54
CA ILE A 177 -13.32 0.45 -1.09
C ILE A 177 -14.11 1.60 -0.48
N ASN A 178 -15.26 1.30 0.09
CA ASN A 178 -16.13 2.35 0.62
C ASN A 178 -15.49 3.06 1.82
N ASN A 179 -15.63 4.39 1.89
CA ASN A 179 -15.10 5.26 2.94
C ASN A 179 -13.59 5.04 3.21
N ALA A 180 -12.79 4.78 2.18
CA ALA A 180 -11.36 4.52 2.36
C ALA A 180 -10.58 5.80 2.68
N TYR A 181 -10.92 6.93 2.04
CA TYR A 181 -10.15 8.16 2.10
C TYR A 181 -11.01 9.39 2.37
N THR A 182 -10.40 10.41 2.98
CA THR A 182 -10.92 11.78 3.05
C THR A 182 -9.95 12.69 2.32
N ALA A 183 -10.47 13.56 1.45
CA ALA A 183 -9.68 14.53 0.73
C ALA A 183 -9.45 15.81 1.55
N HIS A 184 -8.22 16.29 1.56
CA HIS A 184 -7.84 17.61 2.05
C HIS A 184 -7.03 18.34 0.99
N VAL A 185 -7.31 19.62 0.81
CA VAL A 185 -6.67 20.42 -0.24
C VAL A 185 -5.63 21.36 0.35
N GLN A 186 -4.50 21.49 -0.32
CA GLN A 186 -3.46 22.49 -0.03
C GLN A 186 -3.24 23.41 -1.24
N PRO A 187 -2.75 24.64 -1.02
CA PRO A 187 -2.47 25.57 -2.11
C PRO A 187 -1.58 24.97 -3.21
N PRO A 188 -1.66 25.49 -4.45
CA PRO A 188 -0.91 24.95 -5.58
C PRO A 188 0.59 24.97 -5.35
N ILE A 189 1.29 24.02 -5.97
CA ILE A 189 2.74 23.96 -5.92
C ILE A 189 3.37 24.78 -7.06
N GLY A 190 4.18 25.77 -6.70
CA GLY A 190 4.90 26.57 -7.69
C GLY A 190 3.96 27.33 -8.62
N ALA A 191 4.05 27.04 -9.92
CA ALA A 191 3.25 27.67 -10.96
C ALA A 191 1.99 26.86 -11.36
N ALA A 192 1.71 25.75 -10.67
CA ALA A 192 0.49 24.99 -10.89
C ALA A 192 -0.75 25.87 -10.60
N ASP A 193 -1.81 25.70 -11.37
CA ASP A 193 -3.09 26.39 -11.17
C ASP A 193 -4.15 25.49 -10.50
N HIS A 194 -3.81 24.22 -10.28
CA HIS A 194 -4.57 23.26 -9.47
C HIS A 194 -3.96 23.13 -8.08
N ASN A 195 -4.82 23.01 -7.09
CA ASN A 195 -4.48 22.73 -5.71
C ASN A 195 -4.03 21.27 -5.54
N ILE A 196 -3.25 21.01 -4.49
CA ILE A 196 -2.79 19.66 -4.17
C ILE A 196 -3.86 18.94 -3.36
N VAL A 197 -4.22 17.73 -3.76
CA VAL A 197 -5.18 16.89 -3.03
C VAL A 197 -4.43 15.83 -2.21
N PHE A 198 -4.55 15.90 -0.89
CA PHE A 198 -4.10 14.88 0.05
C PHE A 198 -5.24 13.93 0.37
N LEU A 199 -5.06 12.65 0.07
CA LEU A 199 -5.99 11.59 0.43
C LEU A 199 -5.49 10.93 1.72
N LEU A 200 -6.20 11.18 2.83
CA LEU A 200 -5.88 10.59 4.13
C LEU A 200 -6.76 9.37 4.35
N LEU A 201 -6.17 8.24 4.76
CA LEU A 201 -6.91 7.04 5.11
C LEU A 201 -7.89 7.35 6.25
N GLN A 202 -9.17 7.07 6.04
CA GLN A 202 -10.18 7.15 7.11
C GLN A 202 -10.11 5.96 8.08
N TYR A 203 -9.34 4.93 7.72
CA TYR A 203 -9.25 3.70 8.49
C TYR A 203 -8.81 3.95 9.93
N LYS A 204 -9.80 3.98 10.84
CA LYS A 204 -9.58 3.72 12.26
C LYS A 204 -9.41 2.22 12.38
N GLN A 205 -8.18 1.76 12.61
CA GLN A 205 -7.95 0.38 13.02
C GLN A 205 -8.82 0.12 14.24
N LEU A 206 -9.95 -0.56 14.04
CA LEU A 206 -10.64 -1.20 15.13
C LEU A 206 -9.66 -2.28 15.58
N LEU A 207 -8.85 -1.95 16.59
CA LEU A 207 -8.20 -2.96 17.43
C LEU A 207 -9.34 -3.86 17.90
N LYS A 208 -9.61 -4.93 17.13
CA LYS A 208 -10.34 -6.09 17.63
C LYS A 208 -9.40 -6.68 18.67
N ARG A 209 -9.47 -6.13 19.88
CA ARG A 209 -9.03 -6.84 21.06
C ARG A 209 -9.94 -8.06 21.09
N ASP A 210 -9.46 -9.18 20.61
CA ASP A 210 -10.05 -10.45 20.98
C ASP A 210 -10.16 -10.44 22.50
N LYS A 211 -11.34 -10.82 23.01
CA LYS A 211 -11.52 -10.95 24.45
C LYS A 211 -10.40 -11.86 24.95
N PRO A 212 -9.73 -11.53 26.07
CA PRO A 212 -8.64 -12.33 26.60
C PRO A 212 -9.04 -13.81 26.61
N ALA A 213 -8.42 -14.59 25.72
CA ALA A 213 -8.70 -16.02 25.63
C ALA A 213 -7.98 -16.69 26.81
N THR A 214 -8.76 -17.32 27.69
CA THR A 214 -8.21 -18.08 28.80
C THR A 214 -7.86 -19.46 28.31
N TYR A 215 -6.57 -19.77 28.23
CA TYR A 215 -6.10 -21.13 27.97
C TYR A 215 -5.58 -21.74 29.27
N SER A 216 -6.07 -22.94 29.60
CA SER A 216 -5.44 -23.78 30.62
C SER A 216 -4.21 -24.42 30.01
N ILE A 217 -3.03 -23.88 30.31
CA ILE A 217 -1.76 -24.50 29.93
C ILE A 217 -1.42 -25.50 31.03
N THR A 218 -1.15 -26.75 30.65
CA THR A 218 -0.57 -27.74 31.56
C THR A 218 0.88 -27.34 31.82
N GLN A 219 1.15 -26.90 33.03
CA GLN A 219 2.51 -26.59 33.48
C GLN A 219 3.00 -27.72 34.37
N TRP A 220 4.23 -28.17 34.16
CA TRP A 220 4.88 -29.14 35.05
C TRP A 220 5.12 -28.49 36.42
N SER A 221 4.89 -29.24 37.49
CA SER A 221 5.26 -28.83 38.84
C SER A 221 6.79 -28.69 38.97
N GLU A 222 7.28 -27.97 39.97
CA GLU A 222 8.72 -27.90 40.25
C GLU A 222 9.31 -29.30 40.46
N ASP A 223 8.62 -30.16 41.20
CA ASP A 223 9.06 -31.54 41.45
C ASP A 223 9.13 -32.38 40.17
N THR A 224 8.15 -32.27 39.27
CA THR A 224 8.18 -32.99 37.99
C THR A 224 9.25 -32.43 37.05
N THR A 225 9.52 -31.13 37.13
CA THR A 225 10.62 -30.50 36.38
C THR A 225 11.98 -30.98 36.86
N VAL A 226 12.18 -31.09 38.18
CA VAL A 226 13.41 -31.62 38.79
C VAL A 226 13.60 -33.10 38.47
N GLN A 227 12.53 -33.89 38.52
CA GLN A 227 12.57 -35.30 38.12
C GLN A 227 12.94 -35.47 36.64
N LEU A 228 12.34 -34.67 35.75
CA LEU A 228 12.69 -34.70 34.33
C LEU A 228 14.12 -34.23 34.07
N GLN A 229 14.60 -33.19 34.76
CA GLN A 229 15.99 -32.77 34.68
C GLN A 229 16.95 -33.89 35.12
N GLY A 230 16.64 -34.58 36.23
CA GLY A 230 17.40 -35.73 36.69
C GLY A 230 17.39 -36.88 35.68
N SER A 231 16.24 -37.19 35.11
CA SER A 231 16.11 -38.23 34.07
C SER A 231 16.90 -37.88 32.82
N LEU A 232 16.82 -36.64 32.33
CA LEU A 232 17.56 -36.18 31.15
C LEU A 232 19.09 -36.15 31.40
N ALA A 233 19.52 -35.79 32.60
CA ALA A 233 20.94 -35.76 32.98
C ALA A 233 21.55 -37.17 33.11
N CYS A 234 20.74 -38.15 33.50
CA CYS A 234 21.17 -39.54 33.65
C CYS A 234 20.87 -40.40 32.41
N THR A 235 20.27 -39.83 31.36
CA THR A 235 20.03 -40.53 30.10
C THR A 235 21.33 -40.57 29.29
N ASP A 236 21.73 -41.76 28.85
CA ASP A 236 22.84 -41.93 27.92
C ASP A 236 22.42 -41.49 26.51
N TRP A 237 22.87 -40.31 26.10
CA TRP A 237 22.55 -39.71 24.80
C TRP A 237 23.40 -40.26 23.64
N SER A 238 24.42 -41.08 23.92
CA SER A 238 25.26 -41.71 22.88
C SER A 238 24.47 -42.67 21.99
N ILE A 239 23.25 -43.05 22.40
CA ILE A 239 22.31 -43.85 21.60
C ILE A 239 21.84 -43.15 20.30
N PHE A 240 22.04 -41.83 20.19
CA PHE A 240 21.64 -41.00 19.04
C PHE A 240 22.78 -40.73 18.04
N ASP A 241 23.97 -41.30 18.24
CA ASP A 241 25.11 -41.19 17.29
C ASP A 241 24.95 -42.06 16.01
N GLY A 242 23.72 -42.27 15.54
CA GLY A 242 23.41 -43.02 14.30
C GLY A 242 22.11 -42.54 13.65
N ASP A 243 21.80 -43.06 12.45
CA ASP A 243 20.66 -42.61 11.62
C ASP A 243 19.33 -42.61 12.41
N LEU A 244 18.70 -41.43 12.43
CA LEU A 244 17.58 -41.03 13.29
C LEU A 244 16.22 -41.70 12.95
N ASP A 245 16.15 -42.52 11.91
CA ASP A 245 14.87 -42.99 11.35
C ASP A 245 14.34 -44.32 11.95
N ILE A 246 15.03 -44.96 12.91
CA ILE A 246 14.60 -46.30 13.42
C ILE A 246 14.31 -46.35 14.93
N LYS A 247 14.43 -45.26 15.70
CA LYS A 247 14.36 -45.35 17.19
C LYS A 247 13.43 -44.35 17.89
N THR A 248 12.17 -44.25 17.47
CA THR A 248 11.16 -43.39 18.14
C THR A 248 10.37 -44.07 19.27
N ASP A 249 10.50 -45.38 19.51
CA ASP A 249 9.61 -46.09 20.45
C ASP A 249 10.09 -46.16 21.91
N ALA A 250 11.21 -45.53 22.28
CA ALA A 250 11.79 -45.66 23.62
C ALA A 250 11.51 -44.49 24.59
N VAL A 251 10.79 -43.44 24.18
CA VAL A 251 10.61 -42.21 25.01
C VAL A 251 9.16 -42.02 25.45
N VAL A 252 8.49 -43.07 25.96
CA VAL A 252 7.17 -42.92 26.58
C VAL A 252 7.01 -43.86 27.78
N THR A 253 7.68 -43.60 28.90
CA THR A 253 7.33 -44.26 30.18
C THR A 253 7.83 -43.52 31.41
N CYS A 254 7.66 -42.20 31.52
CA CYS A 254 7.95 -41.49 32.78
C CYS A 254 7.10 -40.22 32.98
N THR A 255 5.76 -40.29 33.04
CA THR A 255 4.96 -39.25 33.71
C THR A 255 3.58 -39.78 34.11
N HIS A 256 3.48 -40.38 35.29
CA HIS A 256 2.22 -40.39 36.03
C HIS A 256 2.38 -39.40 37.19
N THR A 257 1.30 -38.63 37.45
CA THR A 257 1.06 -37.66 38.55
C THR A 257 1.77 -36.29 38.42
N GLU A 258 1.22 -35.12 38.77
CA GLU A 258 0.01 -34.71 39.50
C GLU A 258 -0.39 -33.30 38.97
N LYS A 259 -1.69 -33.01 38.81
CA LYS A 259 -2.19 -31.85 38.02
C LYS A 259 -2.47 -30.63 38.89
N GLY A 260 -1.74 -29.54 38.68
CA GLY A 260 -2.05 -28.20 39.20
C GLY A 260 -2.38 -27.22 38.07
N SER A 261 -3.41 -26.39 38.24
CA SER A 261 -3.85 -25.38 37.26
C SER A 261 -3.51 -23.96 37.74
N ARG A 262 -2.75 -23.21 36.93
CA ARG A 262 -2.49 -21.76 37.12
C ARG A 262 -2.99 -20.98 35.90
N LYS A 263 -3.67 -19.87 36.14
CA LYS A 263 -4.10 -18.94 35.08
C LYS A 263 -2.92 -18.05 34.69
N LEU A 264 -2.46 -18.14 33.44
CA LEU A 264 -1.48 -17.23 32.86
C LEU A 264 -2.16 -16.35 31.82
N TYR A 265 -1.89 -15.05 31.89
CA TYR A 265 -2.31 -14.07 30.91
C TYR A 265 -1.22 -13.97 29.85
N ARG A 266 -1.51 -14.40 28.61
CA ARG A 266 -0.58 -14.25 27.49
C ARG A 266 -1.17 -13.26 26.48
N ALA A 267 -0.52 -12.12 26.33
CA ALA A 267 -0.72 -11.27 25.16
C ALA A 267 0.08 -11.91 24.02
N ASN A 268 -0.57 -12.71 23.18
CA ASN A 268 0.06 -13.23 21.97
C ASN A 268 -0.15 -12.25 20.82
N GLY A 269 0.95 -11.93 20.13
CA GLY A 269 0.93 -11.48 18.74
C GLY A 269 0.82 -9.98 18.53
N LEU A 270 1.92 -9.25 18.72
CA LEU A 270 2.16 -8.00 18.00
C LEU A 270 3.59 -8.04 17.44
N TYR A 271 3.71 -8.31 16.14
CA TYR A 271 4.85 -7.80 15.39
C TYR A 271 4.69 -6.28 15.31
N LEU A 272 5.21 -5.60 16.32
CA LEU A 272 5.57 -4.20 16.26
C LEU A 272 7.02 -4.14 15.80
N GLN A 273 7.25 -3.72 14.55
CA GLN A 273 8.45 -2.95 14.27
C GLN A 273 8.02 -1.51 13.97
N HIS A 274 7.63 -0.84 15.06
CA HIS A 274 7.52 0.61 15.11
C HIS A 274 8.95 1.16 15.24
N THR A 275 9.61 1.50 14.14
CA THR A 275 10.83 2.32 14.21
C THR A 275 10.41 3.76 14.45
N SER A 276 10.25 4.11 15.73
CA SER A 276 10.38 5.49 16.21
C SER A 276 11.16 5.47 17.50
N ARG A 277 12.49 5.50 17.38
CA ARG A 277 13.39 5.98 18.43
C ARG A 277 14.52 6.74 17.76
N HIS A 278 14.42 8.07 17.73
CA HIS A 278 15.62 8.88 17.84
C HIS A 278 15.92 9.06 19.32
N THR A 279 17.02 8.43 19.71
CA THR A 279 17.74 8.61 20.96
C THR A 279 18.24 10.06 21.02
N LEU A 280 17.79 10.81 22.03
CA LEU A 280 18.53 11.93 22.58
C LEU A 280 19.11 11.43 23.89
N LEU A 281 20.42 11.24 23.93
CA LEU A 281 21.29 11.32 25.11
C LEU A 281 22.72 11.06 24.63
N HIS A 282 23.47 12.14 24.42
CA HIS A 282 24.91 12.12 24.59
C HIS A 282 25.25 13.09 25.72
N ARG A 283 25.92 12.54 26.74
CA ARG A 283 26.91 13.26 27.53
C ARG A 283 28.13 13.50 26.65
#